data_AF-A0A0C9TG33-F1
#
_entry.id   AF-A0A0C9TG33-F1
#
_cell.length_a   1.000
_cell.length_b   1.000
_cell.length_c   1.000
_cell.angle_alpha   90.00
_cell.angle_beta   90.00
_cell.angle_gamma   90.00
#
_symmetry.space_group_name_H-M   'P 1'
#
loop_
_entity.id
_entity.type
_entity.pdbx_description
1 polymer ?
#
loop_
_entity_poly.entity_id
_entity_poly.type
_entity_poly.pdbx_seq_one_letter_code
_entity_poly.pdbx_strand_id
1 'polypeptide(L)'
;MDMVIGPEADIIFVPSLPPEVLGRPRGTWKISYEISAKKTEDDIPFGWNALQSTTHQQLAKILGTHHFVRHGASDWRRDNTDAVEVWMVMLDLRRISPPGKLESTIVGLRAHYIPDALNVVTVVVGRSRHCPTPLAAALVPDVDLIHPEPPSNSYFIG
;
A
#
# COMPACT_ATOMS: atom_id res chain seq x y z
N MET A 1 27.38 -33.17 21.33
CA MET A 1 27.22 -31.91 22.10
C MET A 1 25.99 -31.26 21.52
N ASP A 2 24.85 -31.71 22.03
CA ASP A 2 23.56 -31.54 21.40
C ASP A 2 22.96 -30.21 21.81
N MET A 3 22.36 -29.50 20.84
CA MET A 3 21.69 -28.23 21.09
C MET A 3 20.29 -28.29 20.49
N VAL A 4 19.29 -28.38 21.37
CA VAL A 4 17.86 -28.44 21.00
C VAL A 4 17.16 -27.20 21.55
N ILE A 5 16.98 -26.20 20.69
CA ILE A 5 16.01 -25.09 20.75
C ILE A 5 15.83 -24.63 19.29
N GLY A 6 14.64 -24.51 18.69
CA GLY A 6 13.27 -24.90 19.06
C GLY A 6 12.36 -24.73 17.81
N PRO A 7 11.12 -25.25 17.77
CA PRO A 7 10.25 -25.05 16.61
C PRO A 7 9.65 -23.63 16.57
N GLU A 8 9.22 -23.20 15.38
CA GLU A 8 8.51 -21.93 15.12
C GLU A 8 9.33 -20.63 15.27
N ALA A 9 10.52 -20.61 14.64
CA ALA A 9 10.96 -19.37 14.01
C ALA A 9 10.08 -19.12 12.77
N ASP A 10 9.06 -18.28 12.91
CA ASP A 10 8.28 -17.79 11.77
C ASP A 10 9.23 -17.25 10.69
N ILE A 11 9.25 -17.89 9.52
CA ILE A 11 10.05 -17.43 8.39
C ILE A 11 9.37 -16.16 7.86
N ILE A 12 9.79 -15.01 8.40
CA ILE A 12 9.37 -13.70 7.91
C ILE A 12 9.92 -13.55 6.49
N PHE A 13 9.10 -13.91 5.50
CA PHE A 13 9.35 -13.56 4.10
C PHE A 13 9.26 -12.05 3.97
N VAL A 14 10.40 -11.37 4.17
CA VAL A 14 10.59 -9.97 3.81
C VAL A 14 10.71 -9.95 2.29
N PRO A 15 9.69 -9.49 1.53
CA PRO A 15 9.84 -9.35 0.09
C PRO A 15 10.97 -8.37 -0.21
N SER A 16 11.79 -8.73 -1.21
CA SER A 16 12.92 -7.93 -1.66
C SER A 16 12.52 -6.48 -1.90
N LEU A 17 13.30 -5.54 -1.35
CA LEU A 17 13.17 -4.11 -1.63
C LEU A 17 13.20 -3.88 -3.16
N PRO A 18 12.16 -3.30 -3.76
CA PRO A 18 12.15 -3.02 -5.19
C PRO A 18 13.26 -2.02 -5.56
N PRO A 19 13.92 -2.16 -6.73
CA PRO A 19 14.92 -1.19 -7.19
C PRO A 19 14.41 0.26 -7.21
N GLU A 20 13.11 0.44 -7.46
CA GLU A 20 12.41 1.72 -7.52
C GLU A 20 12.33 2.43 -6.15
N VAL A 21 12.55 1.68 -5.06
CA VAL A 21 12.60 2.16 -3.67
C VAL A 21 14.04 2.53 -3.30
N LEU A 22 15.02 1.68 -3.61
CA LEU A 22 16.42 1.84 -3.20
C LEU A 22 17.11 3.11 -3.73
N GLY A 23 16.66 3.65 -4.87
CA GLY A 23 17.23 4.84 -5.50
C GLY A 23 16.56 6.18 -5.14
N ARG A 24 15.60 6.21 -4.19
CA ARG A 24 14.77 7.41 -3.97
C ARG A 24 15.31 8.32 -2.86
N PRO A 25 15.30 9.65 -3.06
CA PRO A 25 15.67 10.59 -2.02
C PRO A 25 14.66 10.57 -0.86
N ARG A 26 15.15 10.99 0.32
CA ARG A 26 14.31 11.31 1.47
C ARG A 26 13.42 12.52 1.15
N GLY A 27 12.14 12.47 1.51
CA GLY A 27 11.20 13.53 1.20
C GLY A 27 9.78 13.18 1.66
N THR A 28 8.77 13.73 0.99
CA THR A 28 7.37 13.49 1.33
C THR A 28 6.86 12.21 0.66
N TRP A 29 6.23 11.34 1.44
CA TRP A 29 5.61 10.12 0.94
C TRP A 29 4.14 10.03 1.37
N LYS A 30 3.30 9.55 0.46
CA LYS A 30 1.89 9.22 0.71
C LYS A 30 1.70 7.71 0.61
N ILE A 31 1.02 7.09 1.58
CA ILE A 31 0.48 5.73 1.47
C ILE A 31 -1.03 5.84 1.22
N SER A 32 -1.50 5.15 0.20
CA SER A 32 -2.91 5.06 -0.20
C SER A 32 -3.32 3.59 -0.28
N TYR A 33 -4.49 3.24 0.22
CA TYR A 33 -4.99 1.86 0.14
C TYR A 33 -6.48 1.76 -0.19
N GLU A 34 -6.89 0.60 -0.68
CA GLU A 34 -8.27 0.27 -1.00
C GLU A 34 -8.55 -1.18 -0.60
N ILE A 35 -9.56 -1.39 0.25
CA ILE A 35 -9.99 -2.71 0.73
C ILE A 35 -11.41 -3.02 0.24
N SER A 36 -11.61 -4.24 -0.26
CA SER A 36 -12.92 -4.69 -0.72
C SER A 36 -13.85 -4.84 0.48
N ALA A 37 -14.89 -3.98 0.57
CA ALA A 37 -15.93 -4.09 1.59
C ALA A 37 -16.53 -5.50 1.60
N LYS A 38 -16.95 -5.99 0.42
CA LYS A 38 -17.48 -7.35 0.22
C LYS A 38 -16.59 -8.42 0.84
N LYS A 39 -15.30 -8.53 0.44
CA LYS A 39 -14.41 -9.55 1.02
C LYS A 39 -14.12 -9.35 2.51
N THR A 40 -14.33 -8.14 3.04
CA THR A 40 -14.08 -7.84 4.45
C THR A 40 -15.28 -8.24 5.33
N GLU A 41 -16.49 -7.99 4.83
CA GLU A 41 -17.75 -8.09 5.57
C GLU A 41 -18.56 -9.35 5.27
N ASP A 42 -18.43 -9.97 4.09
CA ASP A 42 -19.07 -11.24 3.74
C ASP A 42 -18.66 -12.36 4.72
N ASP A 43 -19.52 -13.36 4.87
CA ASP A 43 -19.26 -14.54 5.68
C ASP A 43 -18.12 -15.44 5.15
N ILE A 44 -17.53 -16.19 6.09
CA ILE A 44 -16.58 -17.28 5.81
C ILE A 44 -17.29 -18.33 4.94
N PRO A 45 -16.66 -18.89 3.89
CA PRO A 45 -15.21 -18.86 3.61
C PRO A 45 -14.76 -17.79 2.59
N PHE A 46 -15.66 -16.94 2.08
CA PHE A 46 -15.35 -16.01 0.99
C PHE A 46 -15.09 -14.56 1.45
N GLY A 47 -15.49 -14.23 2.68
CA GLY A 47 -15.06 -13.03 3.39
C GLY A 47 -14.59 -13.34 4.82
N TRP A 48 -14.52 -12.29 5.65
CA TRP A 48 -13.95 -12.34 7.00
C TRP A 48 -14.96 -12.09 8.13
N ASN A 49 -16.26 -11.90 7.82
CA ASN A 49 -17.31 -11.49 8.76
C ASN A 49 -16.81 -10.43 9.76
N ALA A 50 -16.27 -9.33 9.23
CA ALA A 50 -15.65 -8.29 10.03
C ALA A 50 -15.93 -6.91 9.45
N LEU A 51 -16.34 -5.97 10.30
CA LEU A 51 -16.65 -4.60 9.88
C LEU A 51 -15.46 -3.94 9.17
N GLN A 52 -15.73 -3.26 8.05
CA GLN A 52 -14.71 -2.52 7.31
C GLN A 52 -14.08 -1.43 8.19
N SER A 53 -14.87 -0.80 9.08
CA SER A 53 -14.42 0.21 10.03
C SER A 53 -13.34 -0.30 10.99
N THR A 54 -13.48 -1.51 11.55
CA THR A 54 -12.47 -2.16 12.40
C THR A 54 -11.18 -2.42 11.63
N THR A 55 -11.29 -2.76 10.35
CA THR A 55 -10.12 -2.98 9.46
C THR A 55 -9.37 -1.65 9.22
N HIS A 56 -10.10 -0.57 8.92
CA HIS A 56 -9.52 0.78 8.83
C HIS A 56 -8.88 1.25 10.14
N GLN A 57 -9.48 0.97 11.30
CA GLN A 57 -8.91 1.33 12.61
C GLN A 57 -7.56 0.64 12.87
N GLN A 58 -7.41 -0.63 12.50
CA GLN A 58 -6.14 -1.35 12.65
C GLN A 58 -5.06 -0.78 11.73
N LEU A 59 -5.38 -0.52 10.45
CA LEU A 59 -4.46 0.11 9.50
C LEU A 59 -4.07 1.53 9.95
N ALA A 60 -5.05 2.31 10.44
CA ALA A 60 -4.83 3.65 10.99
C ALA A 60 -3.91 3.64 12.22
N LYS A 61 -4.04 2.62 13.09
CA LYS A 61 -3.17 2.45 14.26
C LYS A 61 -1.71 2.23 13.81
N ILE A 62 -1.46 1.31 12.87
CA ILE A 62 -0.12 1.03 12.36
C ILE A 62 0.48 2.30 11.72
N LEU A 63 -0.24 2.93 10.79
CA LEU A 63 0.22 4.15 10.11
C LEU A 63 0.50 5.30 11.09
N GLY A 64 -0.35 5.47 12.11
CA GLY A 64 -0.13 6.45 13.18
C GLY A 64 1.11 6.16 14.03
N THR A 65 1.38 4.88 14.35
CA THR A 65 2.62 4.47 15.04
C THR A 65 3.87 4.78 14.23
N HIS A 66 3.80 4.76 12.90
CA HIS A 66 4.90 5.17 12.01
C HIS A 66 4.85 6.65 11.60
N HIS A 67 4.14 7.50 12.36
CA HIS A 67 4.04 8.95 12.17
C HIS A 67 3.48 9.41 10.81
N PHE A 68 2.64 8.59 10.15
CA PHE A 68 1.85 9.06 9.03
C PHE A 68 0.62 9.83 9.54
N VAL A 69 0.42 11.03 8.99
CA VAL A 69 -0.75 11.88 9.22
C VAL A 69 -1.86 11.47 8.24
N ARG A 70 -3.09 11.37 8.73
CA ARG A 70 -4.25 11.01 7.91
C ARG A 70 -4.74 12.21 7.09
N HIS A 71 -4.82 12.06 5.77
CA HIS A 71 -5.37 13.04 4.84
C HIS A 71 -6.75 12.65 4.29
N GLY A 72 -7.11 11.37 4.34
CA GLY A 72 -8.42 10.87 3.90
C GLY A 72 -8.79 9.53 4.52
N ALA A 73 -9.85 8.89 4.03
CA ALA A 73 -10.34 7.63 4.60
C ALA A 73 -9.24 6.56 4.67
N SER A 74 -8.52 6.38 3.55
CA SER A 74 -7.42 5.45 3.33
C SER A 74 -6.15 6.13 2.81
N ASP A 75 -6.05 7.45 2.97
CA ASP A 75 -4.96 8.29 2.47
C ASP A 75 -4.14 8.89 3.63
N TRP A 76 -2.83 8.67 3.58
CA TRP A 76 -1.90 8.92 4.68
C TRP A 76 -0.60 9.54 4.15
N ARG A 77 -0.03 10.52 4.84
CA ARG A 77 1.18 11.26 4.42
C ARG A 77 2.21 11.32 5.54
N ARG A 78 3.49 11.19 5.20
CA ARG A 78 4.60 11.49 6.10
C ARG A 78 5.66 12.30 5.36
N ASP A 79 6.01 13.44 5.93
CA ASP A 79 7.08 14.30 5.42
C ASP A 79 8.45 13.82 5.91
N ASN A 80 9.50 14.14 5.15
CA ASN A 80 10.88 13.85 5.51
C ASN A 80 11.13 12.39 5.95
N THR A 81 10.63 11.43 5.17
CA THR A 81 10.84 9.98 5.33
C THR A 81 11.56 9.42 4.11
N ASP A 82 12.32 8.34 4.29
CA ASP A 82 12.94 7.63 3.16
C ASP A 82 12.06 6.49 2.66
N ALA A 83 12.37 6.01 1.46
CA ALA A 83 11.57 5.01 0.77
C ALA A 83 11.66 3.62 1.42
N VAL A 84 12.76 3.31 2.12
CA VAL A 84 12.96 2.02 2.79
C VAL A 84 12.09 1.95 4.05
N GLU A 85 12.03 3.03 4.84
CA GLU A 85 11.04 3.19 5.92
C GLU A 85 9.61 3.01 5.38
N VAL A 86 9.26 3.68 4.28
CA VAL A 86 7.91 3.58 3.67
C VAL A 86 7.59 2.14 3.24
N TRP A 87 8.55 1.44 2.62
CA TRP A 87 8.41 0.03 2.24
C TRP A 87 8.19 -0.86 3.47
N MET A 88 8.99 -0.72 4.53
CA MET A 88 8.83 -1.48 5.77
C MET A 88 7.45 -1.26 6.39
N VAL A 89 6.94 -0.01 6.39
CA VAL A 89 5.59 0.30 6.87
C VAL A 89 4.51 -0.40 6.03
N MET A 90 4.64 -0.43 4.70
CA MET A 90 3.72 -1.18 3.83
C MET A 90 3.69 -2.69 4.13
N LEU A 91 4.83 -3.26 4.56
CA LEU A 91 4.88 -4.65 5.02
C LEU A 91 4.22 -4.83 6.38
N ASP A 92 4.43 -3.90 7.31
CA ASP A 92 3.84 -3.94 8.64
C ASP A 92 2.31 -3.83 8.61
N LEU A 93 1.71 -3.15 7.60
CA LEU A 93 0.25 -3.17 7.37
C LEU A 93 -0.33 -4.59 7.24
N ARG A 94 0.44 -5.55 6.73
CA ARG A 94 0.00 -6.95 6.57
C ARG A 94 -0.19 -7.67 7.92
N ARG A 95 0.29 -7.09 9.02
CA ARG A 95 0.17 -7.63 10.38
C ARG A 95 -1.13 -7.24 11.09
N ILE A 96 -2.13 -6.69 10.39
CA ILE A 96 -3.48 -6.56 10.97
C ILE A 96 -4.07 -7.93 11.29
N SER A 97 -4.94 -7.98 12.30
CA SER A 97 -5.61 -9.19 12.75
C SER A 97 -6.97 -9.40 12.06
N PRO A 98 -7.33 -10.64 11.69
CA PRO A 98 -6.47 -11.84 11.67
C PRO A 98 -5.41 -11.82 10.53
N PRO A 99 -4.29 -12.56 10.68
CA PRO A 99 -3.26 -12.68 9.65
C PRO A 99 -3.83 -13.14 8.29
N GLY A 100 -3.28 -12.63 7.18
CA GLY A 100 -3.76 -12.93 5.82
C GLY A 100 -5.04 -12.16 5.41
N LYS A 101 -5.68 -11.44 6.34
CA LYS A 101 -6.86 -10.62 6.03
C LYS A 101 -6.54 -9.48 5.07
N LEU A 102 -5.44 -8.75 5.26
CA LEU A 102 -5.13 -7.65 4.35
C LEU A 102 -4.88 -8.18 2.93
N GLU A 103 -4.06 -9.22 2.79
CA GLU A 103 -3.67 -9.77 1.49
C GLU A 103 -4.85 -10.31 0.67
N SER A 104 -5.86 -10.86 1.34
CA SER A 104 -7.07 -11.35 0.69
C SER A 104 -8.08 -10.24 0.38
N THR A 105 -8.17 -9.18 1.21
CA THR A 105 -9.14 -8.09 1.07
C THR A 105 -8.65 -6.88 0.27
N ILE A 106 -7.34 -6.65 0.17
CA ILE A 106 -6.75 -5.51 -0.53
C ILE A 106 -7.04 -5.55 -2.04
N VAL A 107 -7.56 -4.44 -2.56
CA VAL A 107 -7.76 -4.21 -4.00
C VAL A 107 -6.50 -3.56 -4.58
N GLY A 108 -5.96 -2.57 -3.87
CA GLY A 108 -4.65 -1.99 -4.13
C GLY A 108 -4.07 -1.30 -2.89
N LEU A 109 -2.75 -1.42 -2.71
CA LEU A 109 -1.96 -0.69 -1.74
C LEU A 109 -0.84 0.02 -2.50
N ARG A 110 -0.67 1.32 -2.29
CA ARG A 110 0.24 2.17 -3.07
C ARG A 110 1.04 3.08 -2.16
N ALA A 111 2.33 3.26 -2.48
CA ALA A 111 3.13 4.37 -1.97
C ALA A 111 3.40 5.35 -3.13
N HIS A 112 3.25 6.64 -2.85
CA HIS A 112 3.50 7.72 -3.79
C HIS A 112 4.57 8.65 -3.23
N TYR A 113 5.65 8.87 -3.99
CA TYR A 113 6.57 9.96 -3.68
C TYR A 113 5.94 11.29 -4.11
N ILE A 114 5.93 12.26 -3.20
CA ILE A 114 5.55 13.65 -3.49
C ILE A 114 6.84 14.47 -3.43
N PRO A 115 7.53 14.69 -4.55
CA PRO A 115 8.61 15.66 -4.59
C PRO A 115 8.05 17.08 -4.49
N ASP A 116 8.85 18.00 -3.96
CA ASP A 116 8.56 19.44 -4.04
C ASP A 116 8.54 19.97 -5.49
N ALA A 117 8.97 19.15 -6.47
CA ALA A 117 8.79 19.38 -7.90
C ALA A 117 8.44 18.09 -8.68
N LEU A 118 7.16 17.97 -9.06
CA LEU A 118 6.62 17.40 -10.32
C LEU A 118 6.99 15.97 -10.79
N ASN A 119 7.60 15.11 -9.97
CA ASN A 119 7.86 13.69 -10.30
C ASN A 119 7.06 12.72 -9.40
N VAL A 120 5.78 12.50 -9.72
CA VAL A 120 4.94 11.50 -9.02
C VAL A 120 5.40 10.09 -9.40
N VAL A 121 5.70 9.26 -8.40
CA VAL A 121 6.08 7.85 -8.60
C VAL A 121 5.21 6.96 -7.74
N THR A 122 4.51 6.02 -8.38
CA THR A 122 3.57 5.09 -7.72
C THR A 122 4.20 3.71 -7.59
N VAL A 123 4.37 3.21 -6.37
CA VAL A 123 4.79 1.82 -6.09
C VAL A 123 3.55 1.03 -5.66
N VAL A 124 3.13 0.04 -6.44
CA VAL A 124 1.95 -0.79 -6.15
C VAL A 124 2.35 -2.11 -5.50
N VAL A 125 1.82 -2.40 -4.31
CA VAL A 125 2.04 -3.65 -3.57
C VAL A 125 0.73 -4.42 -3.48
N GLY A 126 0.45 -5.21 -4.51
CA GLY A 126 -0.72 -6.08 -4.60
C GLY A 126 -1.81 -5.59 -5.57
N ARG A 127 -2.25 -6.50 -6.43
CA ARG A 127 -3.50 -6.45 -7.21
C ARG A 127 -4.22 -7.78 -7.01
N SER A 128 -5.49 -7.77 -6.61
CA SER A 128 -6.32 -8.98 -6.53
C SER A 128 -6.64 -9.48 -7.96
N ARG A 129 -6.21 -10.70 -8.32
CA ARG A 129 -6.36 -11.32 -9.67
C ARG A 129 -7.81 -11.73 -10.03
N HIS A 130 -8.82 -11.03 -9.52
CA HIS A 130 -10.24 -11.34 -9.70
C HIS A 130 -11.02 -10.14 -10.26
N CYS A 131 -10.40 -9.43 -11.21
CA CYS A 131 -11.11 -8.55 -12.13
C CYS A 131 -11.08 -9.23 -13.52
N PRO A 132 -12.23 -9.41 -14.21
CA PRO A 132 -12.27 -10.10 -15.50
C PRO A 132 -11.89 -9.16 -16.66
N THR A 133 -10.60 -8.82 -16.75
CA THR A 133 -9.97 -8.24 -17.94
C THR A 133 -8.65 -8.96 -18.25
N PRO A 134 -8.42 -9.40 -19.49
CA PRO A 134 -7.22 -10.18 -19.86
C PRO A 134 -6.02 -9.30 -20.24
N LEU A 135 -4.84 -9.94 -20.27
CA LEU A 135 -3.50 -9.39 -20.58
C LEU A 135 -2.93 -8.40 -19.52
N ALA A 136 -1.71 -8.57 -19.00
CA ALA A 136 -0.76 -9.69 -19.13
C ALA A 136 0.03 -9.89 -17.83
N ALA A 137 0.59 -11.08 -17.64
CA ALA A 137 1.29 -11.44 -16.42
C ALA A 137 2.76 -10.98 -16.42
N ALA A 138 3.13 -10.11 -15.49
CA ALA A 138 4.43 -10.09 -14.81
C ALA A 138 4.35 -9.21 -13.56
N LEU A 139 5.24 -9.43 -12.59
CA LEU A 139 5.52 -8.48 -11.52
C LEU A 139 6.36 -7.33 -12.09
N VAL A 140 5.73 -6.49 -12.91
CA VAL A 140 6.35 -5.27 -13.45
C VAL A 140 5.98 -4.11 -12.52
N PRO A 141 6.92 -3.22 -12.16
CA PRO A 141 6.57 -1.91 -11.63
C PRO A 141 5.81 -1.15 -12.73
N ASP A 142 4.49 -1.05 -12.58
CA ASP A 142 3.60 -0.32 -13.49
C ASP A 142 3.86 1.19 -13.29
N VAL A 143 4.81 1.74 -14.06
CA VAL A 143 5.11 3.17 -14.06
C VAL A 143 4.09 3.87 -14.95
N ASP A 144 2.93 4.18 -14.37
CA ASP A 144 2.00 5.16 -14.94
C ASP A 144 2.67 6.54 -14.96
N LEU A 145 3.39 6.85 -16.05
CA LEU A 145 3.77 8.20 -16.41
C LEU A 145 2.51 8.97 -16.78
N ILE A 146 1.86 9.58 -15.78
CA ILE A 146 0.75 10.50 -16.02
C ILE A 146 1.28 11.68 -16.83
N HIS A 147 0.98 11.68 -18.13
CA HIS A 147 1.13 12.86 -18.97
C HIS A 147 0.30 13.99 -18.35
N PRO A 148 0.88 15.18 -18.06
CA PRO A 148 0.09 16.30 -17.60
C PRO A 148 -0.89 16.71 -18.70
N GLU A 149 -2.18 16.84 -18.38
CA GLU A 149 -3.13 17.49 -19.28
C GLU A 149 -2.65 18.93 -19.57
N PRO A 150 -2.78 19.41 -20.81
CA PRO A 150 -2.50 20.80 -21.11
C PRO A 150 -3.49 21.71 -20.35
N PRO A 151 -3.05 22.88 -19.86
CA PRO A 151 -3.93 23.76 -19.10
C PRO A 151 -5.12 24.22 -19.96
N SER A 152 -6.33 24.01 -19.43
CA SER A 152 -7.57 24.50 -20.04
C SER A 152 -7.56 26.03 -20.15
N ASN A 153 -7.28 26.54 -21.35
CA ASN A 153 -7.43 27.96 -21.68
C ASN A 153 -8.92 28.34 -21.69
N SER A 154 -9.45 28.75 -20.54
CA SER A 154 -10.71 29.48 -20.44
C SER A 154 -10.51 30.93 -20.94
N TYR A 155 -10.59 31.11 -22.25
CA TYR A 155 -10.71 32.45 -22.85
C TYR A 155 -12.02 33.10 -22.40
N PHE A 156 -11.92 34.14 -21.57
CA PHE A 156 -13.01 35.07 -21.31
C PHE A 156 -13.12 36.06 -22.49
N ILE A 157 -14.14 35.87 -23.32
CA ILE A 157 -14.73 36.87 -24.22
C ILE A 157 -16.23 36.54 -24.26
N GLY A 158 -17.17 37.46 -24.06
CA GLY A 158 -17.09 38.90 -23.77
C GLY A 158 -18.50 39.45 -23.66
#